data_AF-A0A653EH20-F1
#
_entry.id   AF-A0A653EH20-F1
#
_cell.length_a   1.000
_cell.length_b   1.000
_cell.length_c   1.000
_cell.angle_alpha   90.00
_cell.angle_beta   90.00
_cell.angle_gamma   90.00
#
_symmetry.space_group_name_H-M   'P 1'
#
loop_
_entity.id
_entity.type
_entity.pdbx_description
1 polymer ?
#
loop_
_entity_poly.entity_id
_entity_poly.type
_entity_poly.pdbx_seq_one_letter_code
_entity_poly.pdbx_strand_id
1 'polypeptide(L)'
;MVHLDVEQRAAALHLGPLLSEAERRYLTCDATAEVWLQRNGQLIGAGRTTRLISRRLRRALEHRQRTCAVPGCGATRGLHAHHLRHWEDGGPTELAKLKCR
;
A
#
# COMPACT_ATOMS: atom_id res chain seq x y z
N MET A 1 1.91 10.51 -9.38
CA MET A 1 0.78 10.91 -8.53
C MET A 1 -0.39 9.99 -8.85
N VAL A 2 -0.97 9.36 -7.83
CA VAL A 2 -2.16 8.53 -7.94
C VAL A 2 -3.30 9.27 -7.27
N HIS A 3 -4.44 9.35 -7.94
CA HIS A 3 -5.68 9.84 -7.34
C HIS A 3 -6.42 8.62 -6.81
N LEU A 4 -6.68 8.57 -5.50
CA LEU A 4 -7.43 7.51 -4.85
C LEU A 4 -8.75 8.09 -4.34
N ASP A 5 -9.86 7.55 -4.84
CA ASP A 5 -11.19 7.77 -4.28
C ASP A 5 -11.50 6.61 -3.32
N VAL A 6 -11.54 6.93 -2.03
CA VAL A 6 -11.75 5.94 -0.96
C VAL A 6 -13.22 5.48 -0.91
N GLU A 7 -14.17 6.33 -1.30
CA GLU A 7 -15.60 6.02 -1.28
C GLU A 7 -15.96 5.11 -2.45
N GLN A 8 -15.50 5.45 -3.65
CA GLN A 8 -15.76 4.69 -4.87
C GLN A 8 -14.82 3.48 -5.04
N ARG A 9 -13.78 3.37 -4.19
CA ARG A 9 -12.72 2.35 -4.30
C ARG A 9 -12.06 2.33 -5.68
N ALA A 10 -11.88 3.51 -6.26
CA ALA A 10 -11.28 3.71 -7.56
C ALA A 10 -9.94 4.42 -7.41
N ALA A 11 -8.98 4.10 -8.29
CA ALA A 11 -7.75 4.86 -8.38
C ALA A 11 -7.33 5.04 -9.83
N ALA A 12 -6.72 6.18 -10.13
CA ALA A 12 -6.18 6.47 -11.45
C ALA A 12 -4.78 7.08 -11.34
N LEU A 13 -3.95 6.81 -12.33
CA LEU A 13 -2.74 7.61 -12.52
C LEU A 13 -3.14 9.04 -12.89
N HIS A 14 -2.41 10.03 -12.40
CA HIS A 14 -2.63 11.41 -12.84
C HIS A 14 -2.47 11.50 -14.36
N LEU A 15 -3.54 11.95 -15.03
CA LEU A 15 -3.64 12.00 -16.49
C LEU A 15 -3.43 10.63 -17.18
N GLY A 16 -3.73 9.54 -16.48
CA GLY A 16 -3.54 8.19 -16.96
C GLY A 16 -4.75 7.29 -16.72
N PRO A 17 -4.62 5.99 -17.02
CA PRO A 17 -5.73 5.05 -16.92
C PRO A 17 -6.15 4.79 -15.47
N LEU A 18 -7.36 4.25 -15.32
CA LEU A 18 -7.79 3.60 -14.09
C LEU A 18 -6.85 2.43 -13.77
N LEU A 19 -6.50 2.32 -12.50
CA LEU A 19 -5.75 1.21 -11.96
C LEU A 19 -6.68 0.02 -11.72
N SER A 20 -6.17 -1.17 -11.98
CA SER A 20 -6.81 -2.39 -11.50
C SER A 20 -6.87 -2.41 -9.97
N GLU A 21 -7.77 -3.23 -9.42
CA GLU A 21 -7.87 -3.43 -7.97
C GLU A 21 -6.53 -3.91 -7.37
N ALA A 22 -5.80 -4.76 -8.09
CA ALA A 22 -4.50 -5.28 -7.68
C ALA A 22 -3.43 -4.17 -7.61
N GLU A 23 -3.34 -3.32 -8.64
CA GLU A 23 -2.39 -2.19 -8.67
C GLU A 23 -2.72 -1.16 -7.58
N ARG A 24 -4.00 -0.80 -7.43
CA ARG A 24 -4.47 0.11 -6.38
C ARG A 24 -4.08 -0.38 -4.99
N ARG A 25 -4.37 -1.65 -4.70
CA ARG A 25 -4.02 -2.29 -3.43
C ARG A 25 -2.53 -2.42 -3.20
N TYR A 26 -1.77 -2.68 -4.24
CA TYR A 26 -0.31 -2.75 -4.16
C TYR A 26 0.28 -1.38 -3.80
N LEU A 27 -0.09 -0.33 -4.52
CA LEU A 27 0.40 1.03 -4.31
C LEU A 27 -0.03 1.58 -2.94
N THR A 28 -1.23 1.25 -2.47
CA THR A 28 -1.69 1.66 -1.13
C THR A 28 -1.07 0.83 0.01
N CYS A 29 -0.39 -0.30 -0.27
CA CYS A 29 0.28 -1.08 0.76
C CYS A 29 1.76 -0.73 0.91
N ASP A 30 2.53 -0.65 -0.18
CA ASP A 30 4.00 -0.53 -0.14
C ASP A 30 4.51 0.54 -1.12
N ALA A 31 4.06 1.77 -0.90
CA ALA A 31 4.58 2.95 -1.59
C ALA A 31 5.21 3.96 -0.63
N THR A 32 6.08 4.79 -1.20
CA THR A 32 6.39 6.12 -0.65
C THR A 32 5.38 7.09 -1.24
N ALA A 33 4.59 7.73 -0.38
CA ALA A 33 3.50 8.58 -0.81
C ALA A 33 3.49 9.90 -0.02
N GLU A 34 3.16 10.97 -0.72
CA GLU A 34 2.64 12.21 -0.15
C GLU A 34 1.13 12.16 -0.31
N VAL A 35 0.39 12.15 0.80
CA VAL A 35 -1.07 11.98 0.76
C VAL A 35 -1.73 13.35 0.76
N TRP A 36 -2.46 13.67 -0.29
CA TRP A 36 -3.29 14.86 -0.36
C TRP A 36 -4.73 14.49 -0.03
N LEU A 37 -5.28 15.13 0.99
CA LEU A 37 -6.66 14.96 1.40
C LEU A 37 -7.49 16.03 0.69
N GLN A 38 -8.44 15.59 -0.11
CA GLN A 38 -9.41 16.45 -0.78
C GLN A 38 -10.82 16.07 -0.36
N ARG A 39 -11.70 17.07 -0.25
CA ARG A 39 -13.13 16.86 -0.01
C ARG A 39 -13.89 17.83 -0.90
N ASN A 40 -14.84 17.32 -1.69
CA ASN A 40 -15.67 18.12 -2.61
C ASN A 40 -14.83 19.02 -3.55
N GLY A 41 -13.69 18.50 -4.05
CA GLY A 41 -12.78 19.27 -4.91
C GLY A 41 -11.88 20.30 -4.20
N GLN A 42 -12.04 20.47 -2.88
CA GLN A 42 -11.19 21.36 -2.09
C GLN A 42 -10.08 20.57 -1.38
N LEU A 43 -8.82 21.03 -1.51
CA LEU A 43 -7.71 20.49 -0.74
C LEU A 43 -7.87 20.89 0.73
N ILE A 44 -7.99 19.89 1.60
CA ILE A 44 -8.16 20.07 3.05
C ILE A 44 -6.88 19.79 3.83
N GLY A 45 -5.89 19.15 3.20
CA GLY A 45 -4.58 18.95 3.80
C GLY A 45 -3.63 18.14 2.93
N ALA A 46 -2.35 18.19 3.28
CA ALA A 46 -1.31 17.36 2.70
C ALA A 46 -0.45 16.78 3.82
N GLY A 47 -0.18 15.47 3.74
CA GLY A 47 0.77 14.78 4.59
C GLY A 47 2.20 14.96 4.07
N ARG A 48 3.20 14.70 4.92
CA ARG A 48 4.59 14.61 4.47
C ARG A 48 4.78 13.35 3.63
N THR A 49 5.70 13.41 2.67
CA THR A 49 6.18 12.23 1.97
C THR A 49 6.71 11.21 2.96
N THR A 50 6.02 10.08 3.08
CA THR A 50 6.41 9.00 3.97
C THR A 50 6.17 7.66 3.31
N ARG A 51 6.90 6.65 3.79
CA ARG A 51 6.66 5.28 3.35
C ARG A 51 5.51 4.70 4.15
N LEU A 52 4.49 4.17 3.46
CA LEU A 52 3.30 3.61 4.11
C LEU A 52 3.68 2.46 5.05
N ILE A 53 4.64 1.63 4.64
CA ILE A 53 5.33 0.67 5.50
C ILE A 53 6.75 1.20 5.75
N SER A 54 7.05 1.54 7.00
CA SER A 54 8.36 2.08 7.35
C SER A 54 9.49 1.08 7.05
N ARG A 55 10.70 1.60 6.78
CA ARG A 55 11.89 0.74 6.56
C ARG A 55 12.17 -0.21 7.73
N ARG A 56 11.83 0.19 8.96
CA ARG A 56 11.97 -0.66 10.16
C ARG A 56 10.99 -1.83 10.11
N LEU A 57 9.71 -1.56 9.82
CA LEU A 57 8.70 -2.62 9.70
C LEU A 57 8.98 -3.55 8.53
N ARG A 58 9.42 -3.01 7.40
CA ARG A 58 9.81 -3.80 6.22
C ARG A 58 10.92 -4.80 6.56
N ARG A 59 11.99 -4.36 7.24
CA ARG A 59 13.08 -5.26 7.67
C ARG A 59 12.63 -6.31 8.69
N ALA A 60 11.79 -5.92 9.66
CA ALA A 60 11.24 -6.87 10.62
C ALA A 60 10.34 -7.92 9.94
N LEU A 61 9.59 -7.51 8.91
CA LEU A 61 8.77 -8.40 8.11
C LEU A 61 9.62 -9.39 7.31
N GLU A 62 10.65 -8.92 6.62
CA GLU A 62 11.60 -9.77 5.87
C GLU A 62 12.32 -10.77 6.79
N HIS A 63 12.66 -10.37 8.00
CA HIS A 63 13.26 -11.27 8.99
C HIS A 63 12.28 -12.36 9.45
N ARG A 64 11.02 -11.99 9.73
CA ARG A 64 9.96 -12.92 10.13
C ARG A 64 9.54 -13.85 8.99
N GLN A 65 9.54 -13.34 7.76
CA GLN A 65 9.02 -14.02 6.58
C GLN A 65 10.05 -14.00 5.45
N ARG A 66 10.82 -15.08 5.36
CA ARG A 66 11.90 -15.26 4.38
C ARG A 66 11.43 -15.70 3.00
N THR A 67 10.20 -16.21 2.90
CA THR A 67 9.58 -16.74 1.67
C THR A 67 8.20 -16.14 1.48
N CYS A 68 7.70 -16.15 0.25
CA CYS A 68 6.35 -15.70 -0.08
C CYS A 68 5.28 -16.35 0.82
N ALA A 69 4.27 -15.56 1.21
CA ALA A 69 3.14 -16.03 2.01
C ALA A 69 2.13 -16.89 1.24
N VAL A 70 2.19 -16.87 -0.09
CA VAL A 70 1.23 -17.59 -0.95
C VAL A 70 1.54 -19.09 -0.89
N PRO A 71 0.56 -19.95 -0.57
CA PRO A 71 0.77 -21.40 -0.54
C PRO A 71 1.35 -21.91 -1.87
N GLY A 72 2.43 -22.69 -1.79
CA GLY A 72 3.13 -23.23 -2.96
C GLY A 72 4.11 -22.27 -3.65
N CYS A 73 4.18 -20.99 -3.26
CA CYS A 73 5.16 -20.06 -3.81
C CYS A 73 6.49 -20.15 -3.05
N GLY A 74 7.56 -20.57 -3.73
CA GLY A 74 8.91 -20.66 -3.17
C GLY A 74 9.75 -19.37 -3.29
N ALA A 75 9.15 -18.26 -3.73
CA ALA A 75 9.90 -17.03 -3.97
C ALA A 75 10.50 -16.45 -2.68
N THR A 76 11.77 -16.09 -2.72
CA THR A 76 12.53 -15.48 -1.60
C THR A 76 13.01 -14.06 -1.92
N ARG A 77 12.82 -13.61 -3.16
CA ARG A 77 13.24 -12.31 -3.68
C ARG A 77 12.09 -11.67 -4.43
N GLY A 78 12.12 -10.35 -4.57
CA GLY A 78 11.06 -9.59 -5.24
C GLY A 78 9.72 -9.59 -4.50
N LEU A 79 9.73 -9.88 -3.20
CA LEU A 79 8.51 -9.92 -2.39
C LEU A 79 8.08 -8.52 -2.00
N HIS A 80 6.80 -8.20 -2.13
CA HIS A 80 6.23 -6.93 -1.73
C HIS A 80 5.53 -7.02 -0.39
N ALA A 81 5.55 -5.95 0.39
CA ALA A 81 4.85 -5.95 1.68
C ALA A 81 3.39 -5.59 1.44
N HIS A 82 2.50 -6.34 2.05
CA HIS A 82 1.06 -6.13 1.93
C HIS A 82 0.42 -6.17 3.30
N HIS A 83 -0.51 -5.27 3.55
CA HIS A 83 -1.39 -5.40 4.70
C HIS A 83 -2.34 -6.59 4.51
N LEU A 84 -2.68 -7.27 5.61
CA LEU A 84 -3.67 -8.35 5.61
C LEU A 84 -5.09 -7.82 5.33
N ARG A 85 -5.44 -6.69 5.95
CA ARG A 85 -6.54 -5.81 5.55
C ARG A 85 -5.89 -4.62 4.84
N HIS A 86 -6.26 -4.32 3.60
CA HIS A 86 -5.57 -3.27 2.85
C HIS A 86 -5.61 -1.92 3.57
N TRP A 87 -4.58 -1.10 3.38
CA TRP A 87 -4.48 0.20 4.02
C TRP A 87 -5.69 1.09 3.71
N GLU A 88 -6.12 1.10 2.45
CA GLU A 88 -7.32 1.81 1.99
C GLU A 88 -8.61 1.35 2.68
N ASP A 89 -8.64 0.11 3.18
CA ASP A 89 -9.76 -0.42 3.95
C ASP A 89 -9.61 -0.11 5.45
N GLY A 90 -8.61 0.66 5.89
CA GLY A 90 -8.32 0.92 7.31
C GLY A 90 -7.43 -0.14 7.97
N GLY A 91 -6.60 -0.83 7.18
CA GLY A 91 -5.61 -1.78 7.68
C GLY A 91 -4.52 -1.11 8.54
N PRO A 92 -4.25 -1.61 9.76
CA PRO A 92 -3.19 -1.05 10.60
C PRO A 92 -1.79 -1.37 10.03
N THR A 93 -0.90 -0.39 10.04
CA THR A 93 0.51 -0.55 9.65
C THR A 93 1.33 -1.09 10.83
N GLU A 94 1.19 -2.39 11.11
CA GLU A 94 1.86 -3.08 12.21
C GLU A 94 2.42 -4.42 11.75
N LEU A 95 3.57 -4.85 12.28
CA LEU A 95 4.26 -6.08 11.82
C LEU A 95 3.32 -7.31 11.77
N ALA A 96 2.48 -7.50 12.79
CA ALA A 96 1.53 -8.62 12.87
C ALA A 96 0.47 -8.60 11.75
N LYS A 97 0.25 -7.44 11.12
CA LYS A 97 -0.81 -7.17 10.16
C LYS A 97 -0.28 -7.02 8.73
N LEU A 98 1.00 -7.33 8.52
CA LEU A 98 1.67 -7.32 7.22
C LEU A 98 2.07 -8.74 6.79
N LYS A 99 2.26 -8.95 5.48
CA LYS A 99 2.83 -10.15 4.86
C LYS A 99 3.64 -9.80 3.61
N CYS A 100 4.59 -10.64 3.26
CA CYS A 100 5.34 -10.60 2.00
C CYS A 100 4.68 -11.51 0.96
N ARG A 101 4.37 -11.00 -0.23
CA ARG A 101 3.95 -11.80 -1.38
C ARG A 101 4.30 -11.12 -2.71
#